data_AF-A0A4Q0AXJ1-F1
#
_entry.id   AF-A0A4Q0AXJ1-F1
#
_cell.length_a   1.000
_cell.length_b   1.000
_cell.length_c   1.000
_cell.angle_alpha   90.00
_cell.angle_beta   90.00
_cell.angle_gamma   90.00
#
_symmetry.space_group_name_H-M   'P 1'
#
loop_
_entity.id
_entity.type
_entity.pdbx_description
1 polymer ?
#
loop_
_entity_poly.entity_id
_entity_poly.type
_entity_poly.pdbx_seq_one_letter_code
_entity_poly.pdbx_strand_id
1 'polypeptide(L)'
;MTLPDKINIALATLTACYVYLTYRLLRVASKTNDTNRNLLTEQFRLSNFPILNFVSYSEENLNYLKIQNIGNTPSYDIDIWLFLTITDEEITPENYFDTYVPDKNKKYIKFDKIKYSDNWGISDRGCYPVLIPKASIHIPLNYPPVDDWFFDVLIQYRDVLGNNYYQRLLYKSNHLDGQPYVADEIEPPIPTLIERIDFTDEKLDAKKLNEAFAWLYENYKASFYADSLITGLNVGPSLKWKIAYE
;
A
#
# COMPACT_ATOMS: atom_id res chain seq x y z
N MET A 1 26.24 -3.72 73.43
CA MET A 1 25.25 -4.24 72.47
C MET A 1 24.58 -5.44 73.09
N THR A 2 23.29 -5.33 73.39
CA THR A 2 22.53 -6.37 74.09
C THR A 2 22.12 -7.48 73.12
N LEU A 3 21.82 -8.68 73.63
CA LEU A 3 21.33 -9.80 72.81
C LEU A 3 20.10 -9.42 71.95
N PRO A 4 19.13 -8.63 72.46
CA PRO A 4 18.03 -8.06 71.66
C PRO A 4 18.48 -7.21 70.46
N ASP A 5 19.50 -6.37 70.63
CA ASP A 5 20.01 -5.51 69.55
C ASP A 5 20.57 -6.33 68.38
N LYS A 6 21.25 -7.44 68.69
CA LYS A 6 21.81 -8.34 67.66
C LYS A 6 20.71 -9.06 66.87
N ILE A 7 19.63 -9.46 67.53
CA ILE A 7 18.48 -10.10 66.90
C ILE A 7 17.75 -9.12 65.98
N ASN A 8 17.55 -7.89 66.42
CA ASN A 8 16.89 -6.85 65.62
C ASN A 8 17.68 -6.49 64.37
N ILE A 9 19.01 -6.38 64.46
CA ILE A 9 19.86 -6.12 63.28
C ILE A 9 19.85 -7.30 62.31
N ALA A 10 19.89 -8.54 62.82
CA ALA A 10 19.79 -9.73 61.97
C ALA A 10 18.45 -9.79 61.22
N LEU A 11 17.35 -9.50 61.90
CA LEU A 11 16.01 -9.46 61.31
C LEU A 11 15.87 -8.35 60.26
N ALA A 12 16.37 -7.15 60.55
CA ALA A 12 16.37 -6.03 59.61
C ALA A 12 17.19 -6.35 58.35
N THR A 13 18.35 -6.98 58.51
CA THR A 13 19.22 -7.40 57.41
C THR A 13 18.53 -8.47 56.54
N LEU A 14 17.92 -9.48 57.16
CA LEU A 14 17.15 -10.50 56.44
C LEU A 14 15.95 -9.90 55.69
N THR A 15 15.24 -8.97 56.32
CA THR A 15 14.10 -8.28 55.69
C THR A 15 14.55 -7.43 54.51
N ALA A 16 15.65 -6.68 54.63
CA ALA A 16 16.22 -5.92 53.53
C ALA A 16 16.67 -6.83 52.37
N CYS A 17 17.32 -7.96 52.66
CA CYS A 17 17.67 -8.96 51.66
C CYS A 17 16.44 -9.55 50.97
N TYR A 18 15.40 -9.89 51.73
CA TYR A 18 14.13 -10.40 51.19
C TYR A 18 13.45 -9.38 50.28
N VAL A 19 13.33 -8.12 50.70
CA VAL A 19 12.74 -7.05 49.89
C VAL A 19 13.55 -6.82 48.61
N TYR A 20 14.89 -6.80 48.70
CA TYR A 20 15.75 -6.65 47.54
C TYR A 20 15.59 -7.81 46.53
N LEU A 21 15.56 -9.05 47.01
CA LEU A 21 15.36 -10.23 46.17
C LEU A 21 13.97 -10.21 45.52
N THR A 22 12.93 -9.87 46.28
CA THR A 22 11.56 -9.77 45.79
C THR A 22 11.43 -8.68 44.72
N TYR A 23 12.01 -7.50 44.95
CA TYR A 23 12.03 -6.42 43.97
C TYR A 23 12.76 -6.82 42.69
N ARG A 24 13.90 -7.51 42.80
CA ARG A 24 14.66 -8.01 41.66
C ARG A 24 13.84 -9.03 40.86
N LEU A 25 13.16 -9.97 41.52
CA LEU A 25 12.30 -10.96 40.87
C LEU A 25 11.12 -10.31 40.15
N LEU A 26 10.45 -9.34 40.78
CA LEU A 26 9.36 -8.59 40.16
C LEU A 26 9.82 -7.83 38.92
N ARG A 27 11.01 -7.20 38.97
CA ARG A 27 11.57 -6.47 37.81
C ARG A 27 11.90 -7.41 36.66
N VAL A 28 12.46 -8.59 36.94
CA VAL A 28 12.73 -9.62 35.93
C VAL A 28 11.41 -10.14 35.33
N ALA A 29 10.44 -10.49 36.18
CA ALA A 29 9.13 -10.97 35.75
C ALA A 29 8.40 -9.94 34.87
N SER A 30 8.44 -8.65 35.23
CA SER A 30 7.88 -7.57 34.42
C SER A 30 8.52 -7.52 33.03
N LYS A 31 9.86 -7.51 32.96
CA LYS A 31 10.58 -7.45 31.69
C LYS A 31 10.32 -8.66 30.80
N THR A 32 10.23 -9.86 31.39
CA THR A 32 9.87 -11.08 30.68
C THR A 32 8.43 -11.03 30.17
N ASN A 33 7.50 -10.50 30.97
CA ASN A 33 6.10 -10.35 30.55
C ASN A 33 5.97 -9.38 29.36
N ASP A 34 6.68 -8.26 29.39
CA ASP A 34 6.69 -7.30 28.27
C ASP A 34 7.25 -7.93 26.99
N THR A 35 8.32 -8.71 27.12
CA THR A 35 8.93 -9.41 25.98
C THR A 35 7.97 -10.47 25.41
N ASN A 36 7.34 -11.26 26.28
CA ASN A 36 6.36 -12.27 25.87
C ASN A 36 5.13 -11.64 25.21
N ARG A 37 4.64 -10.51 25.74
CA ARG A 37 3.56 -9.75 25.12
C ARG A 37 3.94 -9.30 23.72
N ASN A 38 5.13 -8.74 23.53
CA ASN A 38 5.61 -8.31 22.22
C ASN A 38 5.70 -9.50 21.24
N LEU A 39 6.24 -10.64 21.67
CA LEU A 39 6.32 -11.84 20.84
C LEU A 39 4.93 -12.37 20.45
N LEU A 40 3.99 -12.41 21.40
CA LEU A 40 2.62 -12.83 21.12
C LEU A 40 1.95 -11.86 20.15
N THR A 41 2.11 -10.54 20.34
CA THR A 41 1.56 -9.53 19.42
C THR A 41 2.11 -9.72 18.00
N GLU A 42 3.41 -9.94 17.83
CA GLU A 42 3.99 -10.19 16.51
C GLU A 42 3.48 -11.50 15.89
N GLN A 43 3.36 -12.58 16.68
CA GLN A 43 2.77 -13.83 16.19
C GLN A 43 1.32 -13.65 15.75
N PHE A 44 0.51 -12.94 16.55
CA PHE A 44 -0.87 -12.62 16.18
C PHE A 44 -0.95 -11.73 14.94
N ARG A 45 -0.03 -10.77 14.80
CA ARG A 45 0.07 -9.92 13.61
C ARG A 45 0.37 -10.76 12.37
N LEU A 46 1.40 -11.59 12.42
CA LEU A 46 1.79 -12.47 11.31
C LEU A 46 0.70 -13.49 10.96
N SER A 47 -0.02 -14.03 11.94
CA SER A 47 -1.11 -14.98 11.68
C SER A 47 -2.32 -14.33 11.00
N ASN A 48 -2.51 -13.03 11.21
CA ASN A 48 -3.63 -12.27 10.64
C ASN A 48 -3.26 -11.50 9.38
N PHE A 49 -2.00 -11.53 8.97
CA PHE A 49 -1.46 -10.73 7.90
C PHE A 49 -2.02 -11.18 6.52
N PRO A 50 -2.69 -10.29 5.77
CA PRO A 50 -3.13 -10.61 4.42
C PRO A 50 -1.92 -10.71 3.49
N ILE A 51 -1.88 -11.74 2.65
CA ILE A 51 -0.79 -11.91 1.68
C ILE A 51 -1.37 -11.70 0.29
N LEU A 52 -0.96 -10.60 -0.34
CA LEU A 52 -1.36 -10.27 -1.70
C LEU A 52 -0.25 -10.68 -2.68
N ASN A 53 -0.66 -11.30 -3.77
CA ASN A 53 0.19 -11.67 -4.89
C ASN A 53 -0.19 -10.83 -6.11
N PHE A 54 0.81 -10.42 -6.89
CA PHE A 54 0.65 -9.51 -8.01
C PHE A 54 1.26 -10.12 -9.26
N VAL A 55 0.42 -10.41 -10.26
CA VAL A 55 0.85 -11.12 -11.47
C VAL A 55 0.20 -10.45 -12.67
N SER A 56 1.00 -10.12 -13.69
CA SER A 56 0.44 -9.71 -14.98
C SER A 56 0.13 -10.94 -15.83
N TYR A 57 -0.89 -10.83 -16.67
CA TYR A 57 -1.23 -11.87 -17.64
C TYR A 57 -1.92 -11.26 -18.84
N SER A 58 -1.96 -12.00 -19.96
CA SER A 58 -2.69 -11.61 -21.16
C SER A 58 -3.85 -12.59 -21.41
N GLU A 59 -5.02 -12.07 -21.74
CA GLU A 59 -6.22 -12.85 -22.09
C GLU A 59 -6.97 -12.12 -23.21
N GLU A 60 -7.33 -12.82 -24.29
CA GLU A 60 -8.06 -12.25 -25.43
C GLU A 60 -7.39 -10.99 -26.05
N ASN A 61 -6.06 -10.96 -26.11
CA ASN A 61 -5.23 -9.80 -26.55
C ASN A 61 -5.33 -8.57 -25.65
N LEU A 62 -5.82 -8.71 -24.43
CA LEU A 62 -5.85 -7.66 -23.42
C LEU A 62 -4.88 -8.02 -22.30
N ASN A 63 -4.15 -7.02 -21.83
CA ASN A 63 -3.21 -7.18 -20.73
C ASN A 63 -3.91 -6.82 -19.42
N TYR A 64 -3.62 -7.59 -18.38
CA TYR A 64 -4.20 -7.42 -17.07
C TYR A 64 -3.14 -7.50 -15.97
N LEU A 65 -3.39 -6.78 -14.89
CA LEU A 65 -2.77 -7.02 -13.59
C LEU A 65 -3.76 -7.72 -12.67
N LYS A 66 -3.38 -8.91 -12.20
CA LYS A 66 -4.11 -9.68 -11.19
C LYS A 66 -3.54 -9.37 -9.81
N ILE A 67 -4.38 -8.88 -8.91
CA ILE A 67 -4.09 -8.76 -7.48
C ILE A 67 -4.88 -9.83 -6.76
N GLN A 68 -4.22 -10.86 -6.26
CA GLN A 68 -4.85 -12.01 -5.63
C GLN A 68 -4.52 -12.10 -4.14
N ASN A 69 -5.52 -12.33 -3.29
CA ASN A 69 -5.25 -12.68 -1.91
C ASN A 69 -4.89 -14.17 -1.80
N ILE A 70 -3.61 -14.48 -1.67
CA ILE A 70 -3.11 -15.85 -1.50
C ILE A 70 -2.99 -16.26 -0.02
N GLY A 71 -3.24 -15.31 0.90
CA GLY A 71 -3.25 -15.56 2.33
C GLY A 71 -4.51 -16.29 2.79
N ASN A 72 -4.50 -16.71 4.05
CA ASN A 72 -5.65 -17.35 4.70
C ASN A 72 -6.59 -16.34 5.38
N THR A 73 -6.22 -15.06 5.43
CA THR A 73 -7.02 -13.99 6.03
C THR A 73 -7.50 -13.01 4.97
N PRO A 74 -8.72 -12.46 5.13
CA PRO A 74 -9.22 -11.43 4.25
C PRO A 74 -8.40 -10.15 4.39
N SER A 75 -8.24 -9.45 3.26
CA SER A 75 -7.71 -8.09 3.21
C SER A 75 -8.88 -7.11 3.14
N TYR A 76 -8.90 -6.09 3.98
CA TYR A 76 -10.02 -5.15 4.10
C TYR A 76 -9.65 -3.77 3.57
N ASP A 77 -10.67 -3.00 3.18
CA ASP A 77 -10.55 -1.57 2.84
C ASP A 77 -9.35 -1.30 1.91
N ILE A 78 -9.32 -2.06 0.82
CA ILE A 78 -8.26 -2.06 -0.18
C ILE A 78 -8.43 -0.84 -1.06
N ASP A 79 -7.35 -0.08 -1.22
CA ASP A 79 -7.27 1.10 -2.07
C ASP A 79 -6.09 0.94 -3.01
N ILE A 80 -6.39 0.87 -4.29
CA ILE A 80 -5.40 0.61 -5.33
C ILE A 80 -5.35 1.84 -6.21
N TRP A 81 -4.16 2.39 -6.36
CA TRP A 81 -3.83 3.43 -7.30
C TRP A 81 -2.90 2.86 -8.37
N LEU A 82 -3.27 3.09 -9.62
CA LEU A 82 -2.46 2.81 -10.80
C LEU A 82 -1.97 4.14 -11.35
N PHE A 83 -0.69 4.25 -11.66
CA PHE A 83 -0.08 5.42 -12.29
C PHE A 83 0.70 4.98 -13.52
N LEU A 84 0.29 5.46 -14.67
CA LEU A 84 1.00 5.34 -15.92
C LEU A 84 1.72 6.66 -16.15
N THR A 85 3.05 6.63 -16.15
CA THR A 85 3.88 7.82 -16.39
C THR A 85 4.24 7.87 -17.87
N ILE A 86 4.04 9.03 -18.48
CA ILE A 86 4.29 9.30 -19.89
C ILE A 86 5.23 10.51 -19.97
N THR A 87 6.25 10.40 -20.80
CA THR A 87 7.19 11.50 -21.03
C THR A 87 6.71 12.35 -22.20
N ASP A 88 6.97 13.66 -22.17
CA ASP A 88 6.64 14.54 -23.31
C ASP A 88 7.42 14.19 -24.58
N GLU A 89 8.55 13.47 -24.45
CA GLU A 89 9.34 12.95 -25.57
C GLU A 89 8.61 11.82 -26.32
N GLU A 90 7.83 11.00 -25.62
CA GLU A 90 7.03 9.92 -26.21
C GLU A 90 5.78 10.47 -26.92
N ILE A 91 4.97 11.23 -26.18
CA ILE A 91 3.76 11.86 -26.70
C ILE A 91 3.35 13.02 -25.80
N THR A 92 3.13 14.20 -26.40
CA THR A 92 2.62 15.34 -25.65
C THR A 92 1.18 15.07 -25.20
N PRO A 93 0.73 15.67 -24.07
CA PRO A 93 -0.64 15.54 -23.63
C PRO A 93 -1.63 15.85 -24.76
N GLU A 94 -1.48 16.97 -25.45
CA GLU A 94 -2.40 17.40 -26.51
C GLU A 94 -2.53 16.34 -27.62
N ASN A 95 -1.40 15.82 -28.11
CA ASN A 95 -1.39 14.79 -29.14
C ASN A 95 -2.03 13.48 -28.64
N TYR A 96 -1.80 13.13 -27.37
CA TYR A 96 -2.43 11.99 -26.75
C TYR A 96 -3.94 12.11 -26.74
N PHE A 97 -4.44 13.24 -26.25
CA PHE A 97 -5.88 13.51 -26.16
C PHE A 97 -6.53 13.53 -27.52
N ASP A 98 -5.86 14.14 -28.51
CA ASP A 98 -6.42 14.21 -29.85
C ASP A 98 -6.50 12.85 -30.54
N THR A 99 -5.57 11.96 -30.24
CA THR A 99 -5.50 10.61 -30.84
C THR A 99 -6.40 9.60 -30.12
N TYR A 100 -6.39 9.59 -28.79
CA TYR A 100 -6.92 8.47 -28.00
C TYR A 100 -8.18 8.80 -27.20
N VAL A 101 -8.48 10.07 -26.95
CA VAL A 101 -9.67 10.45 -26.18
C VAL A 101 -10.82 10.83 -27.11
N PRO A 102 -11.99 10.19 -27.00
CA PRO A 102 -13.14 10.51 -27.85
C PRO A 102 -13.54 11.99 -27.74
N ASP A 103 -13.88 12.64 -28.86
CA ASP A 103 -14.22 14.08 -28.89
C ASP A 103 -15.30 14.48 -27.88
N LYS A 104 -16.30 13.62 -27.67
CA LYS A 104 -17.37 13.84 -26.68
C LYS A 104 -16.87 13.98 -25.24
N ASN A 105 -15.71 13.41 -24.93
CA ASN A 105 -15.08 13.41 -23.61
C ASN A 105 -14.05 14.54 -23.46
N LYS A 106 -13.52 15.08 -24.57
CA LYS A 106 -12.45 16.10 -24.54
C LYS A 106 -12.81 17.36 -23.74
N LYS A 107 -14.10 17.73 -23.71
CA LYS A 107 -14.62 18.87 -22.94
C LYS A 107 -14.45 18.78 -21.41
N TYR A 108 -14.15 17.59 -20.88
CA TYR A 108 -13.95 17.37 -19.45
C TYR A 108 -12.48 17.45 -19.03
N ILE A 109 -11.57 17.56 -20.00
CA ILE A 109 -10.13 17.68 -19.76
C ILE A 109 -9.82 19.11 -19.35
N LYS A 110 -9.05 19.26 -18.28
CA LYS A 110 -8.61 20.56 -17.73
C LYS A 110 -7.10 20.59 -17.61
N PHE A 111 -6.43 20.91 -18.72
CA PHE A 111 -4.97 21.00 -18.81
C PHE A 111 -4.38 22.01 -17.82
N ASP A 112 -5.12 23.07 -17.51
CA ASP A 112 -4.74 24.14 -16.58
C ASP A 112 -4.53 23.68 -15.13
N LYS A 113 -4.99 22.47 -14.78
CA LYS A 113 -4.87 21.91 -13.43
C LYS A 113 -3.63 21.04 -13.22
N ILE A 114 -2.90 20.74 -14.27
CA ILE A 114 -1.76 19.83 -14.23
C ILE A 114 -0.49 20.65 -14.11
N LYS A 115 0.33 20.30 -13.11
CA LYS A 115 1.65 20.89 -12.94
C LYS A 115 2.64 20.11 -13.81
N TYR A 116 2.92 20.64 -14.99
CA TYR A 116 3.92 20.09 -15.90
C TYR A 116 5.33 20.37 -15.37
N SER A 117 6.16 19.33 -15.32
CA SER A 117 7.59 19.44 -15.05
C SER A 117 8.43 18.47 -15.88
N ASP A 118 7.97 18.10 -17.09
CA ASP A 118 8.57 17.18 -18.09
C ASP A 118 7.95 15.77 -18.15
N ASN A 119 7.19 15.37 -17.12
CA ASN A 119 6.41 14.13 -17.11
C ASN A 119 4.94 14.44 -16.83
N TRP A 120 4.06 13.66 -17.45
CA TRP A 120 2.63 13.65 -17.15
C TRP A 120 2.15 12.19 -17.08
N GLY A 121 0.88 11.96 -16.78
CA GLY A 121 0.43 10.58 -16.70
C GLY A 121 -1.06 10.36 -16.74
N ILE A 122 -1.42 9.09 -16.60
CA ILE A 122 -2.79 8.63 -16.40
C ILE A 122 -2.81 7.95 -15.04
N SER A 123 -3.73 8.36 -14.19
CA SER A 123 -3.95 7.74 -12.89
C SER A 123 -5.32 7.08 -12.83
N ASP A 124 -5.42 5.99 -12.08
CA ASP A 124 -6.68 5.29 -11.94
C ASP A 124 -6.80 4.69 -10.53
N ARG A 125 -7.95 4.83 -9.86
CA ARG A 125 -8.14 4.36 -8.47
C ARG A 125 -9.31 3.37 -8.32
N GLY A 126 -9.07 2.24 -7.68
CA GLY A 126 -10.11 1.26 -7.35
C GLY A 126 -10.14 0.99 -5.84
N CYS A 127 -11.32 1.02 -5.24
CA CYS A 127 -11.47 0.76 -3.80
C CYS A 127 -12.41 -0.42 -3.54
N TYR A 128 -11.97 -1.36 -2.70
CA TYR A 128 -12.68 -2.60 -2.42
C TYR A 128 -12.82 -2.78 -0.91
N PRO A 129 -14.03 -3.02 -0.37
CA PRO A 129 -14.20 -3.16 1.08
C PRO A 129 -13.53 -4.42 1.62
N VAL A 130 -13.45 -5.47 0.81
CA VAL A 130 -12.82 -6.74 1.19
C VAL A 130 -12.36 -7.53 -0.03
N LEU A 131 -11.21 -8.19 0.09
CA LEU A 131 -10.75 -9.26 -0.79
C LEU A 131 -10.52 -10.51 0.06
N ILE A 132 -11.45 -11.45 -0.05
CA ILE A 132 -11.41 -12.71 0.68
C ILE A 132 -10.27 -13.61 0.17
N PRO A 133 -9.80 -14.60 0.96
CA PRO A 133 -8.83 -15.58 0.50
C PRO A 133 -9.20 -16.18 -0.87
N LYS A 134 -8.20 -16.33 -1.74
CA LYS A 134 -8.27 -16.83 -3.13
C LYS A 134 -8.98 -15.93 -4.14
N ALA A 135 -9.72 -14.91 -3.71
CA ALA A 135 -10.30 -13.95 -4.64
C ALA A 135 -9.22 -13.05 -5.27
N SER A 136 -9.50 -12.57 -6.48
CA SER A 136 -8.60 -11.70 -7.22
C SER A 136 -9.32 -10.51 -7.85
N ILE A 137 -8.62 -9.38 -7.93
CA ILE A 137 -9.01 -8.18 -8.65
C ILE A 137 -8.24 -8.17 -9.97
N HIS A 138 -8.95 -7.94 -11.08
CA HIS A 138 -8.40 -7.98 -12.42
C HIS A 138 -8.43 -6.58 -13.03
N ILE A 139 -7.28 -5.93 -13.06
CA ILE A 139 -7.10 -4.55 -13.53
C ILE A 139 -6.72 -4.61 -15.01
N PRO A 140 -7.56 -4.13 -15.94
CA PRO A 140 -7.19 -4.04 -17.35
C PRO A 140 -6.09 -2.97 -17.52
N LEU A 141 -5.04 -3.30 -18.27
CA LEU A 141 -3.91 -2.42 -18.57
C LEU A 141 -3.98 -1.85 -19.99
N ASN A 142 -5.19 -1.75 -20.55
CA ASN A 142 -5.42 -1.32 -21.92
C ASN A 142 -5.47 0.21 -22.04
N TYR A 143 -4.46 0.88 -21.48
CA TYR A 143 -4.30 2.33 -21.63
C TYR A 143 -3.36 2.55 -22.84
N PRO A 144 -3.73 3.39 -23.82
CA PRO A 144 -2.83 3.74 -24.92
C PRO A 144 -1.77 4.76 -24.47
N PRO A 145 -0.64 4.92 -25.21
CA PRO A 145 -0.04 3.94 -26.13
C PRO A 145 0.51 2.69 -25.42
N VAL A 146 0.46 1.50 -26.03
CA VAL A 146 0.57 0.22 -25.32
C VAL A 146 2.00 -0.33 -25.19
N ASP A 147 2.98 0.29 -25.86
CA ASP A 147 4.31 -0.30 -26.04
C ASP A 147 5.38 0.30 -25.08
N ASP A 148 6.12 -0.59 -24.41
CA ASP A 148 7.31 -0.30 -23.57
C ASP A 148 7.15 0.61 -22.34
N TRP A 149 6.07 0.38 -21.59
CA TRP A 149 5.78 1.18 -20.41
C TRP A 149 6.32 0.69 -19.07
N PHE A 150 6.57 1.68 -18.22
CA PHE A 150 6.65 1.53 -16.78
C PHE A 150 5.38 2.07 -16.13
N PHE A 151 4.84 1.35 -15.15
CA PHE A 151 3.71 1.86 -14.37
C PHE A 151 3.86 1.49 -12.89
N ASP A 152 3.41 2.41 -12.04
CA ASP A 152 3.39 2.22 -10.60
C ASP A 152 2.00 1.75 -10.15
N VAL A 153 1.99 0.79 -9.22
CA VAL A 153 0.80 0.35 -8.51
C VAL A 153 1.04 0.56 -7.03
N LEU A 154 0.27 1.45 -6.42
CA LEU A 154 0.22 1.56 -4.97
C LEU A 154 -1.04 0.85 -4.48
N ILE A 155 -0.87 -0.10 -3.58
CA ILE A 155 -1.97 -0.73 -2.85
C ILE A 155 -1.84 -0.41 -1.37
N GLN A 156 -2.93 0.06 -0.77
CA GLN A 156 -3.09 0.21 0.67
C GLN A 156 -4.23 -0.69 1.12
N TYR A 157 -4.09 -1.37 2.26
CA TYR A 157 -5.12 -2.27 2.75
C TYR A 157 -5.01 -2.48 4.26
N ARG A 158 -6.04 -3.09 4.85
CA ARG A 158 -6.13 -3.37 6.28
C ARG A 158 -6.16 -4.86 6.59
N ASP A 159 -5.54 -5.23 7.70
CA ASP A 159 -5.78 -6.54 8.32
C ASP A 159 -7.09 -6.55 9.14
N VAL A 160 -7.42 -7.71 9.70
CA VAL A 160 -8.62 -7.90 10.55
C VAL A 160 -8.59 -7.08 11.85
N LEU A 161 -7.41 -6.63 12.26
CA LEU A 161 -7.21 -5.80 13.46
C LEU A 161 -7.33 -4.30 13.13
N GLY A 162 -7.48 -3.94 11.85
CA GLY A 162 -7.60 -2.57 11.37
C GLY A 162 -6.27 -1.87 11.14
N ASN A 163 -5.14 -2.59 11.19
CA ASN A 163 -3.83 -2.01 10.88
C ASN A 163 -3.71 -1.75 9.39
N ASN A 164 -3.21 -0.58 8.98
CA ASN A 164 -3.00 -0.27 7.56
C ASN A 164 -1.60 -0.68 7.11
N TYR A 165 -1.54 -1.25 5.92
CA TYR A 165 -0.31 -1.61 5.23
C TYR A 165 -0.32 -1.00 3.83
N TYR A 166 0.86 -0.91 3.22
CA TYR A 166 0.98 -0.61 1.80
C TYR A 166 2.05 -1.45 1.12
N GLN A 167 1.92 -1.53 -0.21
CA GLN A 167 2.99 -1.88 -1.13
C GLN A 167 2.89 -1.00 -2.37
N ARG A 168 4.03 -0.53 -2.83
CA ARG A 168 4.24 0.06 -4.14
C ARG A 168 4.94 -0.99 -5.01
N LEU A 169 4.47 -1.15 -6.24
CA LEU A 169 5.08 -2.02 -7.24
C LEU A 169 5.34 -1.21 -8.49
N LEU A 170 6.58 -1.17 -8.95
CA LEU A 170 6.96 -0.63 -10.25
C LEU A 170 7.01 -1.78 -11.25
N TYR A 171 6.17 -1.72 -12.28
CA TYR A 171 6.16 -2.67 -13.37
C TYR A 171 6.91 -2.13 -14.58
N LYS A 172 7.54 -3.05 -15.32
CA LYS A 172 8.11 -2.78 -16.65
C LYS A 172 7.60 -3.77 -17.67
N SER A 173 7.58 -3.38 -18.94
CA SER A 173 7.23 -4.28 -20.04
C SER A 173 8.12 -5.52 -20.03
N ASN A 174 7.53 -6.65 -20.39
CA ASN A 174 8.20 -7.93 -20.49
C ASN A 174 7.70 -8.64 -21.75
N HIS A 175 8.62 -8.94 -22.67
CA HIS A 175 8.29 -9.59 -23.94
C HIS A 175 8.22 -11.13 -23.83
N LEU A 176 8.09 -11.66 -22.61
CA LEU A 176 7.91 -13.10 -22.37
C LEU A 176 6.45 -13.49 -22.57
N ASP A 177 6.26 -14.65 -23.21
CA ASP A 177 4.93 -15.15 -23.57
C ASP A 177 4.06 -15.36 -22.32
N GLY A 178 2.87 -14.74 -22.30
CA GLY A 178 1.88 -14.87 -21.21
C GLY A 178 2.08 -13.97 -19.98
N GLN A 179 3.19 -13.22 -19.87
CA GLN A 179 3.41 -12.25 -18.78
C GLN A 179 3.89 -10.91 -19.35
N PRO A 180 2.96 -10.02 -19.75
CA PRO A 180 3.29 -8.78 -20.46
C PRO A 180 4.08 -7.77 -19.61
N TYR A 181 4.03 -7.89 -18.29
CA TYR A 181 4.74 -7.00 -17.36
C TYR A 181 5.33 -7.77 -16.20
N VAL A 182 6.50 -7.33 -15.72
CA VAL A 182 7.13 -7.87 -14.50
C VAL A 182 7.33 -6.75 -13.50
N ALA A 183 7.13 -7.05 -12.22
CA ALA A 183 7.48 -6.13 -11.15
C ALA A 183 9.01 -6.03 -11.06
N ASP A 184 9.55 -4.86 -11.33
CA ASP A 184 10.97 -4.55 -11.24
C ASP A 184 11.35 -4.17 -9.80
N GLU A 185 10.48 -3.39 -9.15
CA GLU A 185 10.66 -2.95 -7.77
C GLU A 185 9.40 -3.19 -6.94
N ILE A 186 9.59 -3.61 -5.68
CA ILE A 186 8.52 -3.77 -4.70
C ILE A 186 8.95 -3.09 -3.40
N GLU A 187 8.22 -2.06 -3.00
CA GLU A 187 8.55 -1.25 -1.83
C GLU A 187 7.34 -1.06 -0.90
N PRO A 188 7.46 -1.40 0.39
CA PRO A 188 8.55 -2.13 1.00
C PRO A 188 8.54 -3.61 0.56
N PRO A 189 9.69 -4.32 0.60
CA PRO A 189 9.73 -5.76 0.31
C PRO A 189 8.81 -6.58 1.22
N ILE A 190 8.58 -6.10 2.44
CA ILE A 190 7.62 -6.64 3.40
C ILE A 190 6.68 -5.50 3.77
N PRO A 191 5.35 -5.62 3.61
CA PRO A 191 4.41 -4.55 3.92
C PRO A 191 4.60 -4.02 5.33
N THR A 192 4.73 -2.70 5.45
CA THR A 192 4.96 -2.00 6.72
C THR A 192 3.70 -1.29 7.18
N LEU A 193 3.59 -1.08 8.50
CA LEU A 193 2.53 -0.31 9.10
C LEU A 193 2.66 1.16 8.72
N ILE A 194 1.56 1.75 8.24
CA ILE A 194 1.50 3.17 7.90
C ILE A 194 0.20 3.82 8.37
N GLU A 195 0.18 5.15 8.37
CA GLU A 195 -1.08 5.87 8.27
C GLU A 195 -1.56 5.86 6.83
N ARG A 196 -2.88 5.73 6.64
CA ARG A 196 -3.47 5.70 5.31
C ARG A 196 -3.30 7.07 4.65
N ILE A 197 -2.87 7.06 3.39
CA ILE A 197 -2.68 8.25 2.58
C ILE A 197 -3.77 8.29 1.52
N ASP A 198 -4.43 9.44 1.39
CA ASP A 198 -5.35 9.71 0.28
C ASP A 198 -4.84 10.89 -0.53
N PHE A 199 -4.40 10.64 -1.77
CA PHE A 199 -3.88 11.68 -2.66
C PHE A 199 -4.94 12.71 -3.08
N THR A 200 -6.23 12.39 -2.90
CA THR A 200 -7.34 13.34 -3.14
C THR A 200 -7.52 14.35 -2.01
N ASP A 201 -6.89 14.14 -0.83
CA ASP A 201 -6.96 15.10 0.26
C ASP A 201 -6.18 16.38 -0.08
N GLU A 202 -6.90 17.49 -0.21
CA GLU A 202 -6.32 18.80 -0.49
C GLU A 202 -5.38 19.30 0.62
N LYS A 203 -5.49 18.75 1.84
CA LYS A 203 -4.63 19.09 2.99
C LYS A 203 -3.37 18.25 3.05
N LEU A 204 -3.18 17.30 2.13
CA LEU A 204 -2.00 16.45 2.12
C LEU A 204 -0.74 17.27 1.83
N ASP A 205 0.18 17.27 2.78
CA ASP A 205 1.47 17.96 2.67
C ASP A 205 2.54 16.99 2.16
N ALA A 206 2.91 17.14 0.88
CA ALA A 206 3.92 16.31 0.22
C ALA A 206 5.24 16.22 0.98
N LYS A 207 5.61 17.28 1.72
CA LYS A 207 6.88 17.33 2.46
C LYS A 207 6.91 16.43 3.68
N LYS A 208 5.75 15.93 4.12
CA LYS A 208 5.60 15.00 5.25
C LYS A 208 5.49 13.55 4.79
N LEU A 209 5.33 13.31 3.50
CA LEU A 209 5.29 11.98 2.93
C LEU A 209 6.71 11.39 2.92
N ASN A 210 6.79 10.06 3.02
CA ASN A 210 8.05 9.39 2.70
C ASN A 210 8.36 9.55 1.20
N GLU A 211 9.58 9.23 0.80
CA GLU A 211 10.05 9.44 -0.58
C GLU A 211 9.17 8.73 -1.62
N ALA A 212 8.80 7.47 -1.37
CA ALA A 212 7.93 6.69 -2.25
C ALA A 212 6.54 7.35 -2.45
N PHE A 213 5.91 7.81 -1.36
CA PHE A 213 4.61 8.48 -1.42
C PHE A 213 4.70 9.89 -2.00
N ALA A 214 5.79 10.61 -1.76
CA ALA A 214 6.01 11.93 -2.33
C ALA A 214 6.10 11.85 -3.86
N TRP A 215 6.86 10.89 -4.40
CA TRP A 215 6.94 10.65 -5.84
C TRP A 215 5.56 10.33 -6.44
N LEU A 216 4.82 9.40 -5.84
CA LEU A 216 3.47 9.04 -6.31
C LEU A 216 2.48 10.19 -6.21
N TYR A 217 2.62 11.06 -5.19
CA TYR A 217 1.78 12.24 -5.06
C TYR A 217 2.04 13.28 -6.15
N GLU A 218 3.31 13.51 -6.51
CA GLU A 218 3.64 14.38 -7.65
C GLU A 218 3.12 13.77 -8.96
N ASN A 219 3.28 12.46 -9.17
CA ASN A 219 2.68 11.76 -10.32
C ASN A 219 1.17 11.92 -10.36
N TYR A 220 0.48 11.81 -9.22
CA TYR A 220 -0.95 12.07 -9.13
C TYR A 220 -1.31 13.50 -9.56
N LYS A 221 -0.55 14.52 -9.14
CA LYS A 221 -0.76 15.92 -9.55
C LYS A 221 -0.44 16.18 -11.02
N ALA A 222 0.44 15.38 -11.59
CA ALA A 222 0.83 15.41 -12.99
C ALA A 222 -0.07 14.54 -13.90
N SER A 223 -1.05 13.82 -13.33
CA SER A 223 -1.85 12.83 -14.05
C SER A 223 -3.29 13.26 -14.32
N PHE A 224 -3.84 12.76 -15.42
CA PHE A 224 -5.28 12.77 -15.68
C PHE A 224 -5.92 11.51 -15.13
N TYR A 225 -7.11 11.64 -14.54
CA TYR A 225 -7.83 10.49 -14.01
C TYR A 225 -8.52 9.70 -15.13
N ALA A 226 -8.26 8.40 -15.24
CA ALA A 226 -8.69 7.59 -16.38
C ALA A 226 -10.22 7.58 -16.60
N ASP A 227 -11.01 7.57 -15.52
CA ASP A 227 -12.48 7.63 -15.64
C ASP A 227 -12.94 8.91 -16.33
N SER A 228 -12.25 10.04 -16.10
CA SER A 228 -12.55 11.29 -16.79
C SER A 228 -12.26 11.20 -18.29
N LEU A 229 -11.28 10.37 -18.69
CA LEU A 229 -10.91 10.15 -20.08
C LEU A 229 -11.89 9.24 -20.81
N ILE A 230 -12.27 8.13 -20.15
CA ILE A 230 -13.08 7.06 -20.74
C ILE A 230 -14.57 7.42 -20.71
N THR A 231 -15.05 7.90 -19.56
CA THR A 231 -16.50 8.10 -19.32
C THR A 231 -16.91 9.57 -19.42
N GLY A 232 -15.96 10.50 -19.35
CA GLY A 232 -16.24 11.93 -19.25
C GLY A 232 -16.79 12.34 -17.88
N LEU A 233 -16.79 11.44 -16.91
CA LEU A 233 -17.22 11.71 -15.54
C LEU A 233 -16.05 11.47 -14.60
N ASN A 234 -15.91 12.36 -13.62
CA ASN A 234 -14.99 12.13 -12.51
C ASN A 234 -15.73 11.28 -11.47
N VAL A 235 -15.78 9.97 -11.74
CA VAL A 235 -16.37 9.01 -10.82
C VAL A 235 -15.37 8.82 -9.68
N GLY A 236 -15.81 9.05 -8.45
CA GLY A 236 -14.96 8.86 -7.27
C GLY A 236 -14.51 7.39 -7.09
N PRO A 237 -13.88 7.05 -5.96
CA PRO A 237 -13.46 5.68 -5.70
C PRO A 237 -14.63 4.71 -5.85
N SER A 238 -14.48 3.72 -6.73
CA SER A 238 -15.54 2.77 -7.07
C SER A 238 -15.02 1.34 -7.23
N LEU A 239 -15.93 0.38 -7.11
CA LEU A 239 -15.71 -1.06 -7.39
C LEU A 239 -15.64 -1.30 -8.89
N LYS A 240 -14.66 -0.68 -9.55
CA LYS A 240 -14.66 -0.60 -11.02
C LYS A 240 -14.09 -1.83 -11.70
N TRP A 241 -13.08 -2.48 -11.11
CA TRP A 241 -12.43 -3.64 -11.71
C TRP A 241 -13.09 -4.93 -11.23
N LYS A 242 -13.04 -5.94 -12.10
CA LYS A 242 -13.72 -7.20 -11.88
C LYS A 242 -13.06 -7.97 -10.73
N ILE A 243 -13.89 -8.43 -9.80
CA ILE A 243 -13.50 -9.43 -8.80
C ILE A 243 -13.83 -10.81 -9.35
N ALA A 244 -12.86 -11.72 -9.30
CA ALA A 244 -13.06 -13.13 -9.57
C ALA A 244 -12.92 -13.95 -8.28
N TYR A 245 -13.68 -15.03 -8.19
CA TYR A 245 -13.65 -15.98 -7.09
C TYR A 245 -13.24 -17.34 -7.68
N GLU A 246 -12.13 -17.88 -7.19
CA GLU A 246 -11.64 -19.23 -7.52
C GLU A 246 -12.19 -20.29 -6.55
#